data_AF-A0A7V8TW61-F1
#
_entry.id   AF-A0A7V8TW61-F1
#
_cell.length_a   1.000
_cell.length_b   1.000
_cell.length_c   1.000
_cell.angle_alpha   90.00
_cell.angle_beta   90.00
_cell.angle_gamma   90.00
#
_symmetry.space_group_name_H-M   'P 1'
#
loop_
_entity.id
_entity.type
_entity.pdbx_description
1 polymer ?
#
loop_
_entity_poly.entity_id
_entity_poly.type
_entity_poly.pdbx_seq_one_letter_code
_entity_poly.pdbx_strand_id
1 'polypeptide(L)'
;MNSLLLTIICIPALEIFLIIKVGSYFGALNTIFLIFFTAFVGIYFSRIEGLNTLRSGFVNLYQNKTPLHEMISGASIAVAALLLIIPGFITDIFGFILLFPLTRKFLVNRWIKNKFTVKQKTNDTTIDGEIVDKESKDEL
;
A
#
# COMPACT_ATOMS: atom_id res chain seq x y z
N MET A 1 27.72 -14.95 1.40
CA MET A 1 28.53 -13.77 1.00
C MET A 1 27.59 -12.57 0.92
N ASN A 2 27.97 -11.43 1.47
CA ASN A 2 27.07 -10.33 1.89
C ASN A 2 26.45 -9.54 0.72
N SER A 3 25.68 -10.17 -0.17
CA SER A 3 25.03 -9.50 -1.30
C SER A 3 24.11 -8.34 -0.87
N LEU A 4 23.49 -8.43 0.31
CA LEU A 4 22.64 -7.38 0.87
C LEU A 4 23.43 -6.11 1.22
N LEU A 5 24.65 -6.28 1.74
CA LEU A 5 25.55 -5.17 2.05
C LEU A 5 26.03 -4.48 0.75
N LEU A 6 26.30 -5.28 -0.28
CA LEU A 6 26.68 -4.77 -1.60
C LEU A 6 25.56 -3.94 -2.23
N THR A 7 24.32 -4.43 -2.20
CA THR A 7 23.15 -3.70 -2.74
C THR A 7 22.90 -2.39 -1.99
N ILE A 8 23.00 -2.40 -0.65
CA ILE A 8 22.83 -1.20 0.18
C ILE A 8 23.86 -0.12 -0.14
N ILE A 9 25.07 -0.48 -0.55
CA ILE A 9 26.12 0.49 -0.91
C ILE A 9 26.01 0.88 -2.40
N CYS A 10 25.76 -0.07 -3.29
CA CYS A 10 25.69 0.18 -4.73
C CYS A 10 24.52 1.08 -5.12
N ILE A 11 23.35 0.92 -4.49
CA ILE A 11 22.19 1.77 -4.79
C ILE A 11 22.50 3.27 -4.57
N PRO A 12 22.89 3.72 -3.37
CA PRO A 12 23.18 5.14 -3.13
C PRO A 12 24.39 5.63 -3.93
N ALA A 13 25.39 4.78 -4.18
CA ALA A 13 26.51 5.15 -5.05
C ALA A 13 26.04 5.46 -6.49
N LEU A 14 25.10 4.68 -7.02
CA LEU A 14 24.50 4.90 -8.34
C LEU A 14 23.64 6.17 -8.35
N GLU A 15 22.89 6.43 -7.29
CA GLU A 15 22.10 7.66 -7.15
C GLU A 15 22.98 8.91 -7.18
N ILE A 16 24.07 8.93 -6.41
CA ILE A 16 25.03 10.04 -6.40
C ILE A 16 25.62 10.23 -7.80
N PHE A 17 25.98 9.14 -8.49
CA PHE A 17 26.47 9.21 -9.87
C PHE A 17 25.45 9.84 -10.83
N LEU A 18 24.17 9.45 -10.72
CA LEU A 18 23.08 10.02 -11.53
C LEU A 18 22.87 11.50 -11.23
N ILE A 19 22.87 11.90 -9.95
CA ILE A 19 22.70 13.30 -9.54
C ILE A 19 23.83 14.16 -10.11
N ILE A 20 25.08 13.70 -10.02
CA ILE A 20 26.23 14.42 -10.59
C ILE A 20 26.10 14.52 -12.11
N LYS A 21 25.72 13.42 -12.79
CA LYS A 21 25.57 13.41 -14.24
C LYS A 21 24.48 14.37 -14.68
N VAL A 22 23.28 14.30 -14.11
CA VAL A 22 22.16 15.21 -14.41
C VAL A 22 22.55 16.66 -14.05
N GLY A 23 23.20 16.87 -12.92
CA GLY A 23 23.74 18.17 -12.50
C GLY A 23 24.73 18.78 -13.49
N SER A 24 25.54 17.95 -14.15
CA SER A 24 26.46 18.40 -15.18
C SER A 24 25.77 18.79 -16.49
N TYR A 25 24.63 18.17 -16.82
CA TYR A 25 23.88 18.47 -18.05
C TYR A 25 22.91 19.65 -17.86
N PHE A 26 22.20 19.71 -16.75
CA PHE A 26 21.13 20.69 -16.48
C PHE A 26 21.57 21.84 -15.57
N GLY A 27 22.74 21.75 -14.94
CA GLY A 27 23.20 22.66 -13.90
C GLY A 27 22.74 22.22 -12.50
N ALA A 28 23.55 22.54 -11.49
CA ALA A 28 23.30 22.16 -10.10
C ALA A 28 21.99 22.77 -9.55
N LEU A 29 21.72 24.05 -9.83
CA LEU A 29 20.51 24.73 -9.36
C LEU A 29 19.24 24.11 -9.93
N ASN A 30 19.23 23.76 -11.22
CA ASN A 30 18.08 23.16 -11.86
C ASN A 30 17.83 21.73 -11.33
N THR A 31 18.90 20.99 -11.06
CA THR A 31 18.83 19.65 -10.47
C THR A 31 18.26 19.68 -9.06
N ILE A 32 18.70 20.63 -8.23
CA ILE A 32 18.16 20.84 -6.89
C ILE A 32 16.67 21.18 -6.97
N PHE A 33 16.29 22.09 -7.85
CA PHE A 33 14.88 22.44 -8.06
C PHE A 33 14.04 21.21 -8.46
N LEU A 34 14.56 20.38 -9.37
CA LEU A 34 13.90 19.16 -9.81
C LEU A 34 13.72 18.15 -8.67
N ILE A 35 14.74 17.97 -7.82
CA ILE A 35 14.66 17.11 -6.64
C ILE A 35 13.60 17.61 -5.65
N PHE A 36 13.56 18.91 -5.36
CA PHE A 36 12.52 19.47 -4.50
C PHE A 36 11.13 19.33 -5.13
N PHE A 37 11.03 19.49 -6.44
CA PHE A 37 9.79 19.33 -7.17
C PHE A 37 9.28 17.89 -7.11
N THR A 38 10.13 16.89 -7.35
CA THR A 38 9.75 15.47 -7.26
C THR A 38 9.37 15.09 -5.82
N ALA A 39 10.13 15.53 -4.83
CA ALA A 39 9.81 15.29 -3.42
C ALA A 39 8.46 15.93 -3.02
N PHE A 40 8.21 17.18 -3.40
CA PHE A 40 6.96 17.87 -3.10
C PHE A 40 5.76 17.18 -3.75
N VAL A 41 5.87 16.85 -5.04
CA VAL A 41 4.82 16.13 -5.77
C VAL A 41 4.59 14.75 -5.13
N GLY A 42 5.64 13.99 -4.85
CA GLY A 42 5.55 12.68 -4.20
C GLY A 42 4.85 12.73 -2.85
N ILE A 43 5.25 13.65 -1.97
CA ILE A 43 4.63 13.84 -0.65
C ILE A 43 3.16 14.26 -0.79
N TYR A 44 2.85 15.16 -1.73
CA TYR A 44 1.49 15.62 -1.97
C TYR A 44 0.57 14.47 -2.41
N PHE A 45 1.01 13.66 -3.38
CA PHE A 45 0.27 12.47 -3.82
C PHE A 45 0.11 11.44 -2.70
N SER A 46 1.18 11.20 -1.93
CA SER A 46 1.16 10.26 -0.79
C SER A 46 0.13 10.68 0.27
N ARG A 47 0.00 11.98 0.55
CA ARG A 47 -1.02 12.49 1.47
C ARG A 47 -2.43 12.21 0.99
N ILE A 48 -2.73 12.43 -0.29
CA ILE A 48 -4.07 12.21 -0.85
C ILE A 48 -4.44 10.72 -0.79
N GLU A 49 -3.56 9.85 -1.30
CA GLU A 49 -3.78 8.41 -1.33
C GLU A 49 -3.79 7.80 0.08
N GLY A 50 -2.96 8.33 0.98
CA GLY A 50 -2.87 7.94 2.38
C GLY A 50 -4.19 8.23 3.10
N LEU A 51 -4.71 9.44 3.01
CA LEU A 51 -5.98 9.83 3.63
C LEU A 51 -7.16 9.02 3.08
N ASN A 52 -7.21 8.78 1.77
CA ASN A 52 -8.24 7.95 1.15
C ASN A 52 -8.20 6.52 1.69
N THR A 53 -7.01 5.93 1.77
CA THR A 53 -6.82 4.59 2.33
C THR A 53 -7.24 4.51 3.80
N LEU A 54 -6.85 5.48 4.61
CA LEU A 54 -7.22 5.55 6.02
C LEU A 54 -8.74 5.64 6.19
N ARG A 55 -9.40 6.50 5.40
CA ARG A 55 -10.87 6.66 5.41
C ARG A 55 -11.58 5.35 5.08
N SER A 56 -11.15 4.65 4.03
CA SER A 56 -11.69 3.33 3.68
C SER A 56 -11.41 2.30 4.77
N GLY A 57 -10.25 2.35 5.41
CA GLY A 57 -9.90 1.49 6.55
C GLY A 57 -10.88 1.66 7.70
N PHE A 58 -11.17 2.91 8.09
CA PHE A 58 -12.16 3.21 9.13
C PHE A 58 -13.54 2.67 8.75
N VAL A 59 -14.02 2.90 7.53
CA VAL A 59 -15.34 2.40 7.07
C VAL A 59 -15.44 0.87 7.16
N ASN A 60 -14.39 0.14 6.82
CA ASN A 60 -14.37 -1.32 6.92
C ASN A 60 -14.32 -1.80 8.38
N LEU A 61 -13.58 -1.11 9.25
CA LEU A 61 -13.56 -1.39 10.69
C LEU A 61 -14.94 -1.22 11.33
N TYR A 62 -15.67 -0.15 10.97
CA TYR A 62 -17.05 0.07 11.43
C TYR A 62 -18.02 -1.03 10.97
N GLN A 63 -17.72 -1.72 9.86
CA GLN A 63 -18.53 -2.83 9.34
C GLN A 63 -18.13 -4.20 9.92
N ASN A 64 -17.28 -4.26 10.97
CA ASN A 64 -16.70 -5.52 11.48
C ASN A 64 -15.98 -6.37 10.41
N LYS A 65 -15.52 -5.73 9.33
CA LYS A 65 -14.70 -6.38 8.29
C LYS A 65 -13.23 -6.10 8.57
N THR A 66 -12.39 -7.13 8.50
CA THR A 66 -10.94 -6.96 8.65
C THR A 66 -10.37 -6.16 7.47
N PRO A 67 -9.80 -4.95 7.68
CA PRO A 67 -9.36 -4.05 6.61
C PRO A 67 -7.97 -4.45 6.07
N LEU A 68 -7.78 -5.73 5.75
CA LEU A 68 -6.46 -6.28 5.41
C LEU A 68 -5.89 -5.62 4.13
N HIS A 69 -6.76 -5.30 3.18
CA HIS A 69 -6.39 -4.64 1.92
C HIS A 69 -5.98 -3.17 2.13
N GLU A 70 -6.64 -2.46 3.04
CA GLU A 70 -6.35 -1.08 3.41
C GLU A 70 -5.08 -0.99 4.26
N MET A 71 -4.77 -1.99 5.08
CA MET A 71 -3.52 -2.04 5.84
C MET A 71 -2.30 -2.21 4.93
N ILE A 72 -2.36 -3.17 3.99
CA ILE A 72 -1.28 -3.38 3.00
C ILE A 72 -1.09 -2.14 2.12
N SER A 73 -2.19 -1.47 1.79
CA SER A 73 -2.16 -0.16 1.11
C SER A 73 -1.41 0.90 1.88
N GLY A 74 -1.82 1.12 3.14
CA GLY A 74 -1.27 2.17 3.97
C GLY A 74 0.21 1.95 4.18
N ALA A 75 0.62 0.71 4.39
CA ALA A 75 2.03 0.32 4.46
C ALA A 75 2.78 0.62 3.16
N SER A 76 2.21 0.30 1.99
CA SER A 76 2.83 0.59 0.69
C SER A 76 3.00 2.10 0.46
N ILE A 77 1.98 2.90 0.81
CA ILE A 77 2.02 4.37 0.70
C ILE A 77 3.09 4.96 1.65
N ALA A 78 3.21 4.42 2.86
CA ALA A 78 4.23 4.85 3.82
C ALA A 78 5.64 4.52 3.35
N VAL A 79 5.87 3.32 2.79
CA VAL A 79 7.16 2.93 2.21
C VAL A 79 7.49 3.79 0.98
N ALA A 80 6.50 4.07 0.11
CA ALA A 80 6.69 4.97 -1.03
C ALA A 80 7.07 6.38 -0.60
N ALA A 81 6.40 6.92 0.43
CA ALA A 81 6.71 8.23 0.99
C ALA A 81 8.13 8.26 1.59
N LEU A 82 8.53 7.21 2.31
CA LEU A 82 9.86 7.10 2.88
C LEU A 82 10.93 7.08 1.78
N LEU A 83 10.66 6.38 0.67
CA LEU A 83 11.55 6.37 -0.51
C LEU A 83 11.67 7.77 -1.13
N LEU A 84 10.55 8.48 -1.33
CA LEU A 84 10.52 9.82 -1.95
C LEU A 84 11.11 10.94 -1.08
N ILE A 85 11.26 10.72 0.23
CA ILE A 85 11.90 11.69 1.14
C ILE A 85 13.41 11.73 0.91
N ILE A 86 14.02 10.58 0.59
CA ILE A 86 15.45 10.50 0.29
C ILE A 86 15.63 10.85 -1.19
N PRO A 87 16.22 12.00 -1.53
CA PRO A 87 16.30 12.44 -2.91
C PRO A 87 17.18 11.48 -3.72
N GLY A 88 16.57 10.77 -4.66
CA GLY A 88 17.25 9.83 -5.57
C GLY A 88 16.45 9.68 -6.85
N PHE A 89 17.10 9.76 -8.01
CA PHE A 89 16.40 9.65 -9.30
C PHE A 89 15.77 8.27 -9.49
N ILE A 90 16.47 7.21 -9.10
CA ILE A 90 15.95 5.85 -9.21
C ILE A 90 14.89 5.64 -8.12
N THR A 91 15.21 6.05 -6.90
CA THR A 91 14.37 5.91 -5.72
C THR A 91 13.05 6.66 -5.87
N ASP A 92 13.06 7.85 -6.49
CA ASP A 92 11.87 8.63 -6.82
C ASP A 92 10.99 7.87 -7.81
N ILE A 93 11.56 7.28 -8.87
CA ILE A 93 10.79 6.48 -9.85
C ILE A 93 10.13 5.28 -9.15
N PHE A 94 10.87 4.55 -8.31
CA PHE A 94 10.30 3.43 -7.56
C PHE A 94 9.25 3.90 -6.55
N GLY A 95 9.47 5.04 -5.88
CA GLY A 95 8.53 5.67 -4.98
C GLY A 95 7.23 6.02 -5.68
N PHE A 96 7.29 6.69 -6.83
CA PHE A 96 6.13 7.04 -7.65
C PHE A 96 5.39 5.80 -8.17
N ILE A 97 6.11 4.76 -8.63
CA ILE A 97 5.51 3.49 -9.05
C ILE A 97 4.76 2.83 -7.89
N LEU A 98 5.31 2.85 -6.69
CA LEU A 98 4.67 2.26 -5.52
C LEU A 98 3.48 3.10 -5.02
N LEU A 99 3.54 4.41 -5.20
CA LEU A 99 2.45 5.34 -4.90
C LEU A 99 1.26 5.15 -5.86
N PHE A 100 1.52 4.81 -7.13
CA PHE A 100 0.45 4.63 -8.11
C PHE A 100 -0.46 3.41 -7.79
N PRO A 101 -1.79 3.60 -7.74
CA PRO A 101 -2.74 2.57 -7.31
C PRO A 101 -2.85 1.37 -8.28
N LEU A 102 -2.38 1.51 -9.52
CA LEU A 102 -2.32 0.44 -10.51
C LEU A 102 -1.40 -0.72 -10.06
N THR A 103 -0.28 -0.38 -9.43
CA THR A 103 0.67 -1.36 -8.89
C THR A 103 0.04 -2.10 -7.70
N ARG A 104 -0.79 -1.41 -6.89
CA ARG A 104 -1.55 -2.05 -5.80
C ARG A 104 -2.52 -3.10 -6.29
N LYS A 105 -3.34 -2.82 -7.31
CA LYS A 105 -4.26 -3.84 -7.87
C LYS A 105 -3.51 -5.03 -8.46
N PHE A 106 -2.35 -4.81 -9.07
CA PHE A 106 -1.55 -5.88 -9.65
C PHE A 106 -0.85 -6.73 -8.56
N LEU A 107 -0.28 -6.09 -7.54
CA LEU A 107 0.39 -6.77 -6.43
C LEU A 107 -0.63 -7.53 -5.58
N VAL A 108 -1.78 -6.93 -5.30
CA VAL A 108 -2.91 -7.57 -4.61
C VAL A 108 -3.46 -8.72 -5.44
N ASN A 109 -3.73 -8.56 -6.74
CA ASN A 109 -4.17 -9.68 -7.58
C ASN A 109 -3.15 -10.81 -7.65
N ARG A 110 -1.84 -10.51 -7.67
CA ARG A 110 -0.79 -11.52 -7.77
C ARG A 110 -0.52 -12.22 -6.42
N TRP A 111 -0.59 -11.50 -5.31
CA TRP A 111 -0.46 -12.08 -3.96
C TRP A 111 -1.73 -12.82 -3.52
N ILE A 112 -2.92 -12.30 -3.83
CA ILE A 112 -4.20 -12.97 -3.55
C ILE A 112 -4.32 -14.25 -4.40
N LYS A 113 -3.95 -14.24 -5.69
CA LYS A 113 -3.99 -15.47 -6.50
C LYS A 113 -3.05 -16.57 -6.00
N ASN A 114 -1.89 -16.22 -5.43
CA ASN A 114 -0.90 -17.21 -5.01
C ASN A 114 -1.03 -17.66 -3.54
N LYS A 115 -1.77 -16.94 -2.68
CA LYS A 115 -1.91 -17.31 -1.25
C LYS A 115 -3.34 -17.32 -0.69
N PHE A 116 -4.35 -16.89 -1.43
CA PHE A 116 -5.75 -16.83 -0.97
C PHE A 116 -6.69 -17.73 -1.78
N THR A 117 -6.31 -19.00 -1.99
CA THR A 117 -7.26 -20.10 -1.72
C THR A 117 -7.31 -20.35 -0.22
N VAL A 118 -7.82 -19.39 0.55
CA VAL A 118 -8.14 -19.60 1.96
C VAL A 118 -9.59 -19.19 2.15
N LYS A 119 -10.44 -20.21 2.09
CA LYS A 119 -11.81 -20.32 2.60
C LYS A 119 -12.42 -19.00 3.06
N GLN A 120 -13.21 -18.39 2.19
CA GLN A 120 -14.36 -17.61 2.62
C GLN A 120 -15.30 -18.61 3.30
N LYS A 121 -15.13 -18.81 4.61
CA LYS A 121 -16.13 -19.49 5.43
C LYS A 121 -17.28 -18.50 5.59
N THR A 122 -18.20 -18.53 4.62
CA THR A 122 -19.55 -18.00 4.78
C THR A 122 -20.12 -18.68 6.00
N ASN A 123 -20.14 -17.99 7.15
CA ASN A 123 -21.00 -18.38 8.25
C ASN A 123 -22.41 -17.96 7.82
N ASP A 124 -23.02 -18.80 6.99
CA ASP A 124 -24.45 -18.83 6.80
C ASP A 124 -25.04 -19.36 8.11
N THR A 125 -25.27 -18.46 9.07
CA THR A 125 -26.14 -18.78 10.21
C THR A 125 -27.57 -18.70 9.71
N THR A 126 -27.96 -19.68 8.90
CA THR A 126 -29.34 -20.05 8.71
C THR A 126 -29.84 -20.50 10.08
N ILE A 127 -30.68 -19.69 10.71
CA ILE A 127 -31.38 -20.08 11.93
C ILE A 127 -32.44 -21.08 11.47
N ASP A 128 -32.16 -22.36 11.65
CA ASP A 128 -33.15 -23.42 11.43
C ASP A 128 -34.11 -23.36 12.61
N GLY A 129 -35.24 -22.67 12.39
CA GLY A 129 -36.30 -22.55 13.38
C GLY A 129 -37.03 -23.86 13.48
N GLU A 130 -36.79 -24.63 14.55
CA GLU A 130 -37.65 -25.73 14.91
C GLU A 130 -39.00 -25.17 15.39
N ILE A 131 -40.06 -25.46 14.65
CA ILE A 131 -41.42 -25.10 15.02
C ILE A 131 -41.83 -26.07 16.12
N VAL A 132 -41.70 -25.64 17.38
CA VAL A 132 -42.31 -26.35 18.50
C VAL A 132 -43.80 -26.06 18.44
N ASP A 133 -44.56 -26.97 17.84
CA ASP A 133 -46.01 -26.98 17.95
C ASP A 133 -46.35 -27.11 19.43
N LYS A 134 -46.81 -26.01 20.01
CA LYS A 134 -47.27 -25.96 21.39
C LYS A 134 -48.62 -26.66 21.41
N GLU A 135 -48.60 -27.96 21.66
CA GLU A 135 -49.79 -28.76 21.87
C GLU A 135 -50.53 -28.18 23.09
N SER A 136 -51.59 -27.43 22.80
CA SER A 136 -52.52 -26.88 23.78
C SER A 136 -53.23 -28.04 24.46
N LYS A 137 -52.81 -28.37 25.68
CA LYS A 137 -53.64 -29.10 26.63
C LYS A 137 -53.94 -28.18 27.81
N ASP A 138 -54.84 -27.25 27.53
CA ASP A 138 -55.77 -26.80 28.54
C ASP A 138 -56.86 -27.88 28.70
N GLU A 139 -57.37 -27.96 29.92
CA GLU A 139 -58.63 -28.56 30.37
C GLU A 139 -58.58 -29.99 30.97
N LEU A 140 -58.63 -29.93 32.31
CA LEU A 140 -59.33 -30.79 33.30
C LEU A 140 -58.53 -31.90 33.99
#